data_AF-A0A844Y239-F1
#
_entry.id   AF-A0A844Y239-F1
#
_cell.length_a   1.000
_cell.length_b   1.000
_cell.length_c   1.000
_cell.angle_alpha   90.00
_cell.angle_beta   90.00
_cell.angle_gamma   90.00
#
_symmetry.space_group_name_H-M   'P 1'
#
loop_
_entity.id
_entity.type
_entity.pdbx_description
1 polymer ?
#
loop_
_entity_poly.entity_id
_entity_poly.type
_entity_poly.pdbx_seq_one_letter_code
_entity_poly.pdbx_strand_id
1 'polypeptide(L)'
;MSRRALIACLLLVLPYAYVAWYWASLLLFCHECRISGDMIFYTLVLLFATPIVLIAVGGTAFFSAKRGVEDSLARQDYTGAGVSGGCAVLGLKALVAGGVLLAAFLFYWLDAPEPGRDRLGRICEESANGSRIHCRPDPSRSKKPWSLD
;
A
#
# COMPACT_ATOMS: atom_id res chain seq x y z
N MET A 1 12.93 -18.57 11.41
CA MET A 1 12.99 -17.08 11.50
C MET A 1 13.84 -16.70 12.70
N SER A 2 14.72 -15.69 12.60
CA SER A 2 15.50 -15.26 13.77
C SER A 2 14.61 -14.52 14.77
N ARG A 3 14.87 -14.64 16.08
CA ARG A 3 14.13 -13.89 17.12
C ARG A 3 14.10 -12.39 16.84
N ARG A 4 15.21 -11.84 16.34
CA ARG A 4 15.32 -10.41 15.99
C ARG A 4 14.37 -10.02 14.86
N ALA A 5 14.29 -10.83 13.80
CA ALA A 5 13.37 -10.57 12.70
C ALA A 5 11.91 -10.65 13.15
N LEU A 6 11.58 -11.58 14.05
CA LEU A 6 10.22 -11.71 14.59
C LEU A 6 9.84 -10.48 15.42
N ILE A 7 10.72 -10.03 16.31
CA ILE A 7 10.50 -8.80 17.11
C ILE A 7 10.31 -7.60 16.19
N ALA A 8 11.16 -7.45 15.17
CA ALA A 8 11.03 -6.37 14.20
C ALA A 8 9.68 -6.41 13.45
N CYS A 9 9.24 -7.59 13.00
CA CYS A 9 7.94 -7.75 12.34
C CYS A 9 6.78 -7.43 13.28
N LEU A 10 6.83 -7.86 14.54
CA LEU A 10 5.82 -7.52 15.53
C LEU A 10 5.73 -6.02 15.76
N LEU A 11 6.88 -5.34 15.90
CA LEU A 11 6.92 -3.89 16.07
C LEU A 11 6.34 -3.13 14.87
N LEU A 12 6.51 -3.66 13.65
CA LEU A 12 5.93 -3.07 12.44
C LEU A 12 4.41 -3.25 12.37
N VAL A 13 3.87 -4.37 12.86
CA VAL A 13 2.43 -4.68 12.79
C VAL A 13 1.65 -4.08 13.96
N LEU A 14 2.30 -3.83 15.10
CA LEU A 14 1.64 -3.35 16.31
C LEU A 14 0.85 -2.03 16.14
N PRO A 15 1.37 -1.00 15.43
CA PRO A 15 0.58 0.20 15.15
C PRO A 15 -0.69 -0.07 14.35
N TYR A 16 -0.65 -1.03 13.41
CA TYR A 16 -1.81 -1.43 12.62
C TYR A 16 -2.85 -2.14 13.47
N ALA A 17 -2.42 -3.03 14.36
CA ALA A 17 -3.31 -3.69 15.30
C ALA A 17 -4.01 -2.68 16.22
N TYR A 18 -3.27 -1.68 16.70
CA TYR A 18 -3.83 -0.61 17.53
C TYR A 18 -4.88 0.21 16.78
N VAL A 19 -4.57 0.67 15.56
CA VAL A 19 -5.51 1.44 14.75
C VAL A 19 -6.73 0.61 14.36
N ALA A 20 -6.56 -0.67 14.00
CA ALA A 20 -7.66 -1.58 13.73
C ALA A 20 -8.57 -1.76 14.95
N TRP A 21 -8.00 -1.93 16.14
CA TRP A 21 -8.76 -2.01 17.39
C TRP A 21 -9.51 -0.71 17.68
N TYR A 22 -8.88 0.45 17.50
CA TYR A 22 -9.51 1.76 17.67
C TYR A 22 -10.75 1.91 16.76
N TRP A 23 -10.60 1.65 15.46
CA TRP A 23 -11.72 1.75 14.51
C TRP A 23 -12.80 0.71 14.79
N ALA A 24 -12.43 -0.53 15.10
CA ALA A 24 -13.39 -1.57 15.48
C ALA A 24 -14.18 -1.17 16.73
N SER A 25 -13.51 -0.56 17.72
CA SER A 25 -14.17 -0.12 18.96
C SER A 25 -15.19 1.00 18.70
N LEU A 26 -14.85 1.93 17.80
CA LEU A 26 -15.71 3.03 17.43
C LEU A 26 -16.94 2.55 16.64
N LEU A 27 -16.75 1.57 15.74
CA LEU A 27 -17.82 1.00 14.92
C LEU A 27 -18.77 0.09 15.70
N LEU A 28 -18.24 -0.72 16.63
CA LEU A 28 -19.02 -1.76 17.30
C LEU A 28 -19.64 -1.32 18.62
N PHE A 29 -19.03 -0.38 19.34
CA PHE A 29 -19.40 -0.10 20.73
C PHE A 29 -19.78 1.35 21.01
N CYS A 30 -19.83 2.22 19.99
CA CYS A 30 -20.06 3.64 20.25
C CYS A 30 -21.28 4.24 19.55
N HIS A 31 -22.23 4.74 20.34
CA HIS A 31 -23.41 5.45 19.86
C HIS A 31 -23.22 6.99 19.82
N GLU A 32 -22.24 7.57 20.52
CA GLU A 32 -21.98 9.03 20.53
C GLU A 32 -20.47 9.38 20.50
N CYS A 33 -19.68 8.71 19.67
CA CYS A 33 -18.23 8.95 19.64
C CYS A 33 -17.82 10.17 18.81
N ARG A 34 -16.92 10.98 19.39
CA ARG A 34 -16.19 12.03 18.68
C ARG A 34 -14.92 11.43 18.05
N ILE A 35 -14.78 11.58 16.74
CA ILE A 35 -13.57 11.15 16.01
C ILE A 35 -12.45 12.14 16.30
N SER A 36 -11.32 11.66 16.82
CA SER A 36 -10.10 12.47 16.97
C SER A 36 -9.42 12.66 15.61
N GLY A 37 -9.03 13.91 15.29
CA GLY A 37 -8.30 14.23 14.07
C GLY A 37 -6.92 13.55 13.99
N ASP A 38 -6.26 13.36 15.14
CA ASP A 38 -4.97 12.68 15.20
C ASP A 38 -5.07 11.22 14.75
N MET A 39 -6.18 10.56 15.05
CA MET A 39 -6.42 9.17 14.65
C MET A 39 -6.64 9.03 13.14
N ILE A 40 -7.26 10.03 12.50
CA ILE A 40 -7.36 10.10 11.04
C ILE A 40 -5.96 10.24 10.44
N PHE A 41 -5.14 11.15 10.98
CA PHE A 41 -3.77 11.36 10.52
C PHE A 41 -2.91 10.09 10.66
N TYR A 42 -2.94 9.43 11.83
CA TYR A 42 -2.20 8.17 12.02
C TYR A 42 -2.66 7.06 11.08
N THR A 43 -3.97 6.96 10.82
CA THR A 43 -4.52 5.98 9.87
C THR A 43 -3.99 6.25 8.46
N LEU A 44 -3.94 7.52 8.02
CA LEU A 44 -3.39 7.89 6.72
C LEU A 44 -1.90 7.55 6.62
N VAL A 45 -1.10 7.90 7.64
CA VAL A 45 0.33 7.58 7.66
C VAL A 45 0.56 6.07 7.56
N LEU A 46 -0.19 5.26 8.32
CA LEU A 46 -0.09 3.80 8.25
C LEU A 46 -0.56 3.24 6.90
N LEU A 47 -1.58 3.84 6.27
CA LEU A 47 -2.03 3.46 4.94
C LEU A 47 -0.91 3.62 3.90
N PHE A 48 -0.19 4.75 3.92
CA PHE A 48 0.96 4.98 3.04
C PHE A 48 2.15 4.05 3.34
N ALA A 49 2.37 3.69 4.61
CA ALA A 49 3.42 2.75 5.00
C ALA A 49 3.06 1.27 4.71
N THR A 50 1.79 0.95 4.50
CA THR A 50 1.26 -0.41 4.30
C THR A 50 2.03 -1.23 3.25
N PRO A 51 2.29 -0.74 2.01
CA PRO A 51 3.04 -1.50 1.02
C PRO A 51 4.41 -1.95 1.52
N ILE A 52 5.14 -1.06 2.20
CA ILE A 52 6.49 -1.34 2.72
C ILE A 52 6.42 -2.40 3.81
N VAL A 53 5.46 -2.27 4.74
CA VAL A 53 5.27 -3.22 5.84
C VAL A 53 4.87 -4.59 5.30
N LEU A 54 3.96 -4.66 4.33
CA LEU A 54 3.54 -5.91 3.69
C LEU A 54 4.70 -6.60 2.97
N ILE A 55 5.55 -5.86 2.26
CA ILE A 55 6.74 -6.42 1.61
C ILE A 55 7.74 -6.94 2.66
N ALA A 56 8.02 -6.17 3.71
CA ALA A 56 8.96 -6.56 4.75
C ALA A 56 8.50 -7.79 5.53
N VAL A 57 7.26 -7.79 6.02
CA VAL A 57 6.68 -8.90 6.76
C VAL A 57 6.43 -10.10 5.85
N GLY A 58 5.85 -9.87 4.67
CA GLY A 58 5.55 -10.93 3.69
C GLY A 58 6.81 -11.62 3.20
N GLY A 59 7.86 -10.86 2.87
CA GLY A 59 9.15 -11.40 2.44
C GLY A 59 9.85 -12.18 3.53
N THR A 60 9.94 -11.63 4.74
CA THR A 60 10.56 -12.34 5.87
C THR A 60 9.82 -13.62 6.23
N ALA A 61 8.48 -13.61 6.20
CA ALA A 61 7.65 -14.79 6.40
C ALA A 61 7.88 -15.82 5.28
N PHE A 62 7.79 -15.41 4.01
CA PHE A 62 7.98 -16.29 2.85
C PHE A 62 9.35 -16.98 2.86
N PHE A 63 10.44 -16.22 2.97
CA PHE A 63 11.79 -16.78 2.93
C PHE A 63 12.09 -17.64 4.16
N SER A 64 11.64 -17.24 5.35
CA SER A 64 11.84 -18.03 6.56
C SER A 64 11.06 -19.34 6.52
N ALA A 65 9.83 -19.29 6.01
CA ALA A 65 8.94 -20.44 5.97
C ALA A 65 9.34 -21.42 4.85
N LYS A 66 9.80 -20.92 3.69
CA LYS A 66 10.36 -21.78 2.63
C LYS A 66 11.54 -22.61 3.14
N ARG A 67 12.49 -22.00 3.86
CA ARG A 67 13.59 -22.73 4.51
C ARG A 67 13.08 -23.77 5.51
N GLY A 68 12.03 -23.42 6.27
CA GLY A 68 11.37 -24.38 7.18
C GLY A 68 10.76 -25.58 6.45
N VAL A 69 10.17 -25.38 5.27
CA VAL A 69 9.67 -26.49 4.42
C VAL A 69 10.83 -27.40 3.99
N GLU A 70 11.92 -26.82 3.48
CA GLU A 70 13.10 -27.58 3.05
C GLU A 70 13.71 -28.39 4.20
N ASP A 71 13.87 -27.77 5.37
CA ASP A 71 14.41 -28.42 6.58
C ASP A 71 13.48 -29.54 7.10
N SER A 72 12.17 -29.31 7.13
CA SER A 72 11.18 -30.29 7.59
C SER A 72 11.07 -31.49 6.63
N LEU A 73 11.13 -31.26 5.32
CA LEU A 73 11.13 -32.33 4.32
C LEU A 73 12.40 -33.18 4.41
N ALA A 74 13.58 -32.55 4.64
CA ALA A 74 14.83 -33.27 4.86
C ALA A 74 14.79 -34.20 6.10
N ARG A 75 13.95 -33.86 7.09
CA ARG A 75 13.74 -34.65 8.32
C ARG A 75 12.54 -35.60 8.25
N GLN A 76 11.87 -35.70 7.10
CA GLN A 76 10.62 -36.46 6.93
C GLN A 76 9.48 -36.01 7.89
N ASP A 77 9.53 -34.78 8.38
CA ASP A 77 8.47 -34.18 9.20
C ASP A 77 7.45 -33.48 8.30
N TYR A 78 6.47 -34.25 7.82
CA TYR A 78 5.41 -33.75 6.96
C TYR A 78 4.49 -32.74 7.66
N THR A 79 4.35 -32.82 8.99
CA THR A 79 3.53 -31.87 9.75
C THR A 79 4.19 -30.50 9.84
N GLY A 80 5.48 -30.46 10.15
CA GLY A 80 6.28 -29.23 10.14
C GLY A 80 6.37 -28.60 8.75
N ALA A 81 6.46 -29.44 7.70
CA ALA A 81 6.43 -28.99 6.31
C ALA A 81 5.08 -28.35 5.95
N GLY A 82 3.96 -28.92 6.42
CA GLY A 82 2.61 -28.36 6.21
C GLY A 82 2.42 -26.99 6.85
N VAL A 83 2.82 -26.84 8.12
CA VAL A 83 2.75 -25.54 8.84
C VAL A 83 3.63 -24.49 8.18
N SER A 84 4.87 -24.86 7.85
CA SER A 84 5.81 -23.96 7.17
C SER A 84 5.32 -23.60 5.77
N GLY A 85 4.72 -24.54 5.04
CA GLY A 85 4.11 -24.29 3.73
C GLY A 85 2.97 -23.28 3.81
N GLY A 86 2.09 -23.42 4.81
CA GLY A 86 1.01 -22.46 5.07
C GLY A 86 1.54 -21.04 5.34
N CYS A 87 2.55 -20.92 6.20
CA CYS A 87 3.19 -19.63 6.47
C CYS A 87 3.88 -19.05 5.22
N ALA A 88 4.48 -19.88 4.36
CA ALA A 88 5.08 -19.42 3.11
C ALA A 88 4.01 -18.85 2.17
N VAL A 89 2.86 -19.52 2.02
CA VAL A 89 1.75 -19.03 1.19
C VAL A 89 1.20 -17.70 1.72
N LEU A 90 1.02 -17.56 3.03
CA LEU A 90 0.60 -16.29 3.64
C LEU A 90 1.63 -15.17 3.39
N GLY A 91 2.92 -15.47 3.56
CA GLY A 91 4.01 -14.54 3.27
C GLY A 91 4.02 -14.10 1.81
N LEU A 92 3.84 -15.03 0.88
CA LEU A 92 3.76 -14.74 -0.56
C LEU A 92 2.57 -13.83 -0.88
N LYS A 93 1.39 -14.12 -0.33
CA LYS A 93 0.20 -13.27 -0.52
C LYS A 93 0.43 -11.84 -0.03
N ALA A 94 1.02 -11.68 1.16
CA ALA A 94 1.37 -10.38 1.70
C ALA A 94 2.40 -9.64 0.82
N LEU A 95 3.42 -10.35 0.33
CA LEU A 95 4.45 -9.78 -0.54
C LEU A 95 3.87 -9.32 -1.88
N VAL A 96 3.00 -10.12 -2.51
CA VAL A 96 2.31 -9.74 -3.75
C VAL A 96 1.40 -8.54 -3.52
N ALA A 97 0.60 -8.54 -2.44
CA ALA A 97 -0.26 -7.41 -2.11
C ALA A 97 0.53 -6.12 -1.89
N GLY A 98 1.63 -6.19 -1.14
CA GLY A 98 2.53 -5.06 -0.92
C GLY A 98 3.18 -4.56 -2.21
N GLY A 99 3.62 -5.47 -3.08
CA GLY A 99 4.19 -5.15 -4.40
C GLY A 99 3.19 -4.46 -5.33
N VAL A 100 1.95 -4.95 -5.40
CA VAL A 100 0.88 -4.34 -6.21
C VAL A 100 0.54 -2.94 -5.69
N LEU A 101 0.41 -2.78 -4.36
CA LEU A 101 0.16 -1.47 -3.77
C LEU A 101 1.30 -0.48 -4.02
N LEU A 102 2.56 -0.93 -3.89
CA LEU A 102 3.72 -0.10 -4.18
C LEU A 102 3.76 0.31 -5.65
N ALA A 103 3.49 -0.62 -6.57
CA ALA A 103 3.40 -0.31 -8.00
C ALA A 103 2.29 0.69 -8.32
N ALA A 104 1.13 0.57 -7.66
CA ALA A 104 0.04 1.54 -7.81
C ALA A 104 0.47 2.94 -7.31
N PHE A 105 1.13 3.03 -6.16
CA PHE A 105 1.65 4.31 -5.66
C PHE A 105 2.70 4.92 -6.59
N LEU A 106 3.63 4.10 -7.09
CA LEU A 106 4.63 4.54 -8.07
C LEU A 106 3.97 5.02 -9.35
N PHE A 107 2.94 4.33 -9.85
CA PHE A 107 2.18 4.77 -11.01
C PHE A 107 1.58 6.16 -10.79
N TYR A 108 0.88 6.38 -9.67
CA TYR A 108 0.31 7.70 -9.35
C TYR A 108 1.35 8.82 -9.16
N TRP A 109 2.56 8.46 -8.75
CA TRP A 109 3.65 9.41 -8.54
C TRP A 109 4.37 9.74 -9.85
N LEU A 110 4.55 8.74 -10.72
CA LEU A 110 5.17 8.88 -12.04
C LEU A 110 4.20 9.45 -13.09
N ASP A 111 2.88 9.37 -12.85
CA ASP A 111 1.85 10.09 -13.62
C ASP A 111 1.88 11.60 -13.27
N ALA A 112 3.05 12.20 -13.47
CA ALA A 112 3.23 13.64 -13.46
C ALA A 112 2.76 14.18 -14.82
N PRO A 113 1.92 15.24 -14.83
CA PRO A 113 1.50 15.81 -16.09
C PRO A 113 2.70 16.37 -16.85
N GLU A 114 2.62 16.36 -18.17
CA GLU A 114 3.64 16.98 -19.04
C GLU A 114 3.87 18.45 -18.62
N PRO A 115 5.12 18.95 -18.69
CA PRO A 115 5.42 20.34 -18.35
C PRO A 115 4.55 21.30 -19.19
N GLY A 116 3.85 22.22 -18.51
CA GLY A 116 2.88 23.13 -19.14
C GLY A 116 1.46 22.55 -19.27
N ARG A 117 1.20 21.36 -18.74
CA ARG A 117 -0.14 20.77 -18.64
C ARG A 117 -0.53 20.45 -17.19
N ASP A 118 -1.82 20.55 -16.90
CA ASP A 118 -2.42 20.07 -15.66
C ASP A 118 -2.74 18.57 -15.74
N ARG A 119 -3.01 17.90 -14.61
CA ARG A 119 -3.46 16.49 -14.54
C ARG A 119 -4.74 16.22 -15.35
N LEU A 120 -5.54 17.25 -15.60
CA LEU A 120 -6.70 17.20 -16.50
C LEU A 120 -6.33 17.32 -18.00
N GLY A 121 -5.05 17.46 -18.34
CA GLY A 121 -4.54 17.69 -19.68
C GLY A 121 -4.89 19.07 -20.25
N ARG A 122 -5.12 20.07 -19.38
CA ARG A 122 -5.31 21.47 -19.77
C ARG A 122 -3.95 22.12 -19.96
N ILE A 123 -3.79 22.97 -20.97
CA ILE A 123 -2.56 23.74 -21.19
C ILE A 123 -2.58 24.92 -20.21
N CYS A 124 -1.60 24.99 -19.34
CA CYS A 124 -1.47 26.02 -18.32
C CYS A 124 -0.29 26.93 -18.69
N GLU A 125 -0.60 28.19 -18.95
CA GLU A 125 0.41 29.21 -19.29
C GLU A 125 0.60 30.13 -18.08
N GLU A 126 1.86 30.41 -17.74
CA GLU A 126 2.19 31.43 -16.75
C GLU A 126 1.99 32.81 -17.38
N SER A 127 1.16 33.64 -16.73
CA SER A 127 1.00 35.04 -17.14
C SER A 127 2.33 35.78 -16.99
N ALA A 128 2.63 36.72 -17.90
CA ALA A 128 3.89 37.49 -17.94
C ALA A 128 4.23 38.24 -16.63
N ASN A 129 3.27 38.40 -15.71
CA ASN A 129 3.46 38.98 -14.37
C ASN A 129 3.68 37.93 -13.25
N GLY A 130 3.83 36.64 -13.57
CA GLY A 130 4.22 35.57 -12.64
C GLY A 130 3.17 35.17 -11.59
N SER A 131 1.99 35.80 -11.55
CA SER A 131 1.06 35.66 -10.42
C SER A 131 -0.19 34.82 -10.71
N ARG A 132 -0.48 34.47 -11.97
CA ARG A 132 -1.66 33.67 -12.35
C ARG A 132 -1.31 32.65 -13.44
N ILE A 133 -1.61 31.39 -13.14
CA ILE A 133 -1.59 30.28 -14.09
C ILE A 133 -2.97 30.24 -14.75
N HIS A 134 -3.04 30.56 -16.05
CA HIS A 134 -4.28 30.43 -16.80
C HIS A 134 -4.29 29.08 -17.52
N CYS A 135 -5.16 28.18 -17.08
CA CYS A 135 -5.32 26.87 -17.71
C CYS A 135 -6.47 26.89 -18.72
N ARG A 136 -6.16 26.67 -20.00
CA ARG A 136 -7.14 26.54 -21.07
C ARG A 136 -7.33 25.06 -21.47
N PRO A 137 -8.54 24.64 -21.89
CA PRO A 137 -8.75 23.33 -22.50
C PRO A 137 -7.84 23.14 -23.70
N ASP A 138 -7.22 21.97 -23.83
CA ASP A 138 -6.36 21.66 -24.97
C ASP A 138 -7.21 21.51 -26.25
N PRO A 139 -7.05 22.38 -27.26
CA PRO A 139 -7.83 22.32 -28.49
C PRO A 139 -7.56 21.04 -29.29
N SER A 140 -6.41 20.38 -29.10
CA SER A 140 -6.08 19.13 -29.79
C SER A 140 -6.77 17.90 -29.18
N ARG A 141 -7.24 17.99 -27.94
CA ARG A 141 -7.91 16.90 -27.20
C ARG A 141 -9.43 16.91 -27.38
N SER A 142 -10.00 17.87 -28.13
CA SER A 142 -11.46 18.01 -28.30
C SER A 142 -12.08 17.05 -29.33
N LYS A 143 -11.30 16.20 -30.00
CA LYS A 143 -11.85 15.18 -30.90
C LYS A 143 -12.11 13.90 -30.10
N LYS A 144 -13.35 13.77 -29.63
CA LYS A 144 -13.88 12.49 -29.12
C LYS A 144 -13.62 11.39 -30.17
N PRO A 145 -13.12 10.20 -29.81
CA PRO A 145 -12.98 9.08 -30.75
C PRO A 145 -14.33 8.45 -31.18
N TRP A 146 -15.45 8.96 -30.68
CA TRP A 146 -16.76 8.28 -30.74
C TRP A 146 -17.88 9.12 -31.36
N SER A 147 -17.57 10.09 -32.23
CA SER A 147 -18.58 10.57 -33.17
C SER A 147 -18.68 9.54 -34.30
N LEU A 148 -19.57 8.56 -34.09
CA LEU A 148 -20.13 7.76 -35.18
C LEU A 148 -21.05 8.67 -35.98
N ASP A 149 -20.49 9.27 -37.03
CA ASP A 149 -21.24 9.63 -38.24
C ASP A 149 -21.03 8.51 -39.27
#